data_AF-A0A7Y8JMT3-F1
#
_entry.id   AF-A0A7Y8JMT3-F1
#
_cell.length_a   1.000
_cell.length_b   1.000
_cell.length_c   1.000
_cell.angle_alpha   90.00
_cell.angle_beta   90.00
_cell.angle_gamma   90.00
#
_symmetry.space_group_name_H-M   'P 1'
#
loop_
_entity.id
_entity.type
_entity.pdbx_description
1 polymer ?
#
loop_
_entity_poly.entity_id
_entity_poly.type
_entity_poly.pdbx_seq_one_letter_code
_entity_poly.pdbx_strand_id
1 'polypeptide(L)' 'MAKDEKTSESVASKAAKLLVDPSTPPDVKSVAASALTQAPDKKKK' A
#
# COMPACT_ATOMS: atom_id res chain seq x y z
N MET A 1 -18.74 -12.50 1.63
CA MET A 1 -17.44 -11.94 2.07
C MET A 1 -16.61 -11.73 0.81
N ALA A 2 -16.10 -10.53 0.57
CA ALA A 2 -15.32 -10.22 -0.63
C ALA A 2 -14.16 -11.21 -0.76
N LYS A 3 -13.88 -11.68 -1.98
CA LYS A 3 -12.68 -12.46 -2.28
C LYS A 3 -11.48 -11.67 -1.76
N ASP A 4 -10.45 -12.33 -1.22
CA ASP A 4 -9.18 -11.72 -0.79
C ASP A 4 -8.44 -11.05 -1.97
N GLU A 5 -9.01 -10.00 -2.52
CA GLU A 5 -8.43 -9.18 -3.59
C GLU A 5 -7.35 -8.31 -2.96
N LYS A 6 -6.16 -8.89 -2.89
CA LYS A 6 -5.00 -8.20 -2.34
C LYS A 6 -4.34 -7.35 -3.40
N THR A 7 -3.89 -6.15 -3.01
CA THR A 7 -3.12 -5.27 -3.88
C THR A 7 -1.83 -5.96 -4.30
N SER A 8 -1.46 -5.89 -5.58
CA SER A 8 -0.22 -6.53 -6.04
C SER A 8 1.03 -5.96 -5.33
N GLU A 9 2.07 -6.79 -5.17
CA GLU A 9 3.31 -6.40 -4.49
C GLU A 9 3.95 -5.14 -5.11
N SER A 10 3.83 -4.97 -6.43
CA SER A 10 4.33 -3.79 -7.13
C SER A 10 3.59 -2.52 -6.75
N VAL A 11 2.27 -2.58 -6.55
CA VAL A 11 1.45 -1.43 -6.12
C VAL A 11 1.73 -1.12 -4.66
N ALA A 12 1.79 -2.13 -3.79
CA ALA A 12 2.17 -1.97 -2.39
C ALA A 12 3.56 -1.30 -2.25
N SER A 13 4.53 -1.72 -3.06
CA SER A 13 5.87 -1.14 -3.07
C SER A 13 5.87 0.34 -3.51
N LYS A 14 5.03 0.72 -4.47
CA LYS A 14 4.87 2.12 -4.87
C LYS A 14 4.19 2.94 -3.76
N ALA A 15 3.15 2.40 -3.14
CA ALA A 15 2.47 3.03 -2.02
C ALA A 15 3.40 3.28 -0.82
N ALA A 16 4.27 2.31 -0.49
CA ALA A 16 5.29 2.48 0.54
C ALA A 16 6.25 3.64 0.24
N LYS A 17 6.69 3.78 -1.01
CA LYS A 17 7.55 4.90 -1.45
C LYS A 17 6.83 6.25 -1.32
N LEU A 18 5.57 6.31 -1.70
CA LEU A 18 4.76 7.53 -1.59
C LEU A 18 4.55 7.97 -0.14
N LEU A 19 4.44 7.04 0.82
CA LEU A 19 4.30 7.36 2.24
C LEU A 19 5.54 7.99 2.85
N VAL A 20 6.73 7.50 2.49
CA VAL A 20 7.99 7.99 3.04
C VAL A 20 8.48 9.28 2.39
N ASP A 21 7.99 9.59 1.18
CA ASP A 21 8.35 10.81 0.47
C ASP A 21 7.71 12.04 1.16
N PRO A 22 8.51 13.04 1.59
CA PRO A 22 8.02 14.26 2.23
C PRO A 22 7.24 15.17 1.26
N SER A 23 7.45 15.05 -0.05
CA SER A 23 6.81 15.84 -1.09
C SER A 23 5.41 15.31 -1.48
N THR A 24 5.08 14.08 -1.08
CA THR A 24 3.78 13.48 -1.38
C THR A 24 2.64 14.22 -0.67
N PRO A 25 1.58 14.63 -1.39
CA PRO A 25 0.41 15.27 -0.80
C PRO A 25 -0.27 14.38 0.27
N PRO A 26 -0.89 14.99 1.30
CA PRO A 26 -1.53 14.24 2.39
C PRO A 26 -2.63 13.30 1.90
N ASP A 27 -3.41 13.70 0.89
CA ASP A 27 -4.47 12.86 0.31
C ASP A 27 -3.90 11.61 -0.36
N VAL A 28 -2.78 11.77 -1.07
CA VAL A 28 -2.08 10.64 -1.71
C VAL A 28 -1.49 9.71 -0.66
N LYS A 29 -0.99 10.24 0.47
CA LYS A 29 -0.53 9.43 1.61
C LYS A 29 -1.68 8.61 2.21
N SER A 30 -2.86 9.20 2.36
CA SER A 30 -4.05 8.50 2.87
C SER A 30 -4.45 7.32 1.98
N VAL A 31 -4.46 7.53 0.66
CA VAL A 31 -4.76 6.47 -0.32
C VAL A 31 -3.65 5.42 -0.33
N ALA A 32 -2.38 5.82 -0.29
CA ALA A 32 -1.24 4.91 -0.25
C ALA A 32 -1.25 4.03 1.02
N ALA A 33 -1.60 4.59 2.17
CA ALA A 33 -1.79 3.83 3.41
C ALA A 33 -2.90 2.78 3.24
N SER A 34 -4.04 3.16 2.67
CA SER A 34 -5.16 2.25 2.41
C SER A 34 -4.79 1.12 1.43
N ALA A 35 -3.98 1.42 0.42
CA ALA A 35 -3.48 0.42 -0.52
C ALA A 35 -2.50 -0.57 0.13
N LEU A 36 -1.72 -0.12 1.12
CA LEU A 36 -0.81 -0.99 1.89
C LEU A 36 -1.55 -1.91 2.85
N THR A 37 -2.67 -1.50 3.44
CA THR A 37 -3.45 -2.40 4.31
C THR A 37 -4.10 -3.54 3.54
N GLN A 38 -4.35 -3.33 2.24
CA GLN A 38 -4.86 -4.35 1.31
C GLN A 38 -3.74 -5.20 0.68
N ALA A 39 -2.47 -4.89 0.94
CA ALA A 39 -1.35 -5.66 0.40
C ALA A 39 -1.28 -7.06 1.01
N PRO A 40 -0.73 -8.06 0.30
CA PRO A 40 -0.48 -9.37 0.86
C PRO A 40 0.50 -9.30 2.02
N ASP A 41 0.21 -10.07 3.06
CA ASP A 41 1.08 -10.20 4.21
C ASP A 41 2.45 -10.66 3.74
N LYS A 42 3.51 -9.97 4.18
CA LYS A 42 4.86 -10.46 3.97
C LYS A 42 4.95 -11.84 4.62
N LYS A 43 5.15 -12.88 3.80
CA LYS A 43 5.48 -14.21 4.30
C LYS A 43 6.72 -14.06 5.18
N LYS A 44 6.54 -14.16 6.50
CA LYS A 44 7.66 -14.26 7.44
C LYS A 44 8.42 -15.53 7.07
N LYS A 45 9.70 -15.38 6.73
CA LYS A 45 10.63 -16.47 6.46
C LYS A 45 11.35 -16.83 7.74
#